data_AF-A0A9D1KI82-F1
#
_entry.id   AF-A0A9D1KI82-F1
#
_cell.length_a   1.000
_cell.length_b   1.000
_cell.length_c   1.000
_cell.angle_alpha   90.00
_cell.angle_beta   90.00
_cell.angle_gamma   90.00
#
_symmetry.space_group_name_H-M   'P 1'
#
loop_
_entity.id
_entity.type
_entity.pdbx_description
1 polymer ?
#
loop_
_entity_poly.entity_id
_entity_poly.type
_entity_poly.pdbx_seq_one_letter_code
_entity_poly.pdbx_strand_id
1 'polypeptide(L)' 'MKEFQFKGFVMNGFVMLFLHLIVLTAAIVACFLGATLGLAVLGLFLALVWFVICAGYVKLEPN' A
#
# COMPACT_ATOMS: atom_id res chain seq x y z
N MET A 1 -6.25 -20.00 -27.71
CA MET A 1 -5.49 -19.20 -26.72
C MET A 1 -6.00 -19.61 -25.36
N LYS A 2 -5.13 -20.11 -24.46
CA LYS A 2 -5.55 -20.51 -23.11
C LYS A 2 -5.56 -19.25 -22.26
N GLU A 3 -6.74 -18.78 -21.87
CA GLU A 3 -6.86 -17.68 -20.91
C GLU A 3 -6.15 -18.10 -19.62
N PHE A 4 -5.15 -17.31 -19.21
CA PHE A 4 -4.57 -17.45 -17.90
C PHE A 4 -5.62 -16.96 -16.91
N GLN A 5 -6.38 -17.90 -16.36
CA GLN A 5 -7.37 -17.65 -15.32
C GLN A 5 -6.63 -17.19 -14.07
N PHE A 6 -6.35 -15.90 -13.99
CA PHE A 6 -5.69 -15.28 -12.86
C PHE A 6 -6.65 -15.34 -11.68
N LYS A 7 -6.59 -16.44 -10.92
CA LYS A 7 -7.09 -16.51 -9.54
C LYS A 7 -6.15 -15.68 -8.67
N GLY A 8 -6.18 -14.37 -8.87
CA GLY A 8 -5.49 -13.42 -8.03
C GLY A 8 -6.04 -13.47 -6.60
N PHE A 9 -5.33 -12.80 -5.70
CA PHE A 9 -5.79 -12.64 -4.33
C PHE A 9 -7.13 -11.90 -4.30
N VAL A 10 -8.23 -12.63 -4.06
CA VAL A 10 -9.56 -12.06 -3.90
C VAL A 10 -9.69 -11.61 -2.45
N MET A 11 -9.49 -10.31 -2.21
CA MET A 11 -9.66 -9.70 -0.91
C MET A 11 -10.75 -8.64 -0.96
N ASN A 12 -11.55 -8.57 0.10
CA ASN A 12 -12.58 -7.54 0.24
C ASN A 12 -11.94 -6.15 0.18
N GLY A 13 -12.53 -5.23 -0.58
CA GLY A 13 -12.05 -3.85 -0.70
C GLY A 13 -11.91 -3.15 0.66
N PHE A 14 -12.75 -3.46 1.64
CA PHE A 14 -12.62 -2.93 3.00
C PHE A 14 -11.36 -3.45 3.71
N VAL A 15 -11.03 -4.72 3.52
CA VAL A 15 -9.82 -5.32 4.10
C VAL A 15 -8.58 -4.75 3.42
N MET A 16 -8.62 -4.52 2.10
CA MET A 16 -7.55 -3.80 1.39
C MET A 16 -7.37 -2.38 1.93
N LEU A 17 -8.47 -1.65 2.13
CA LEU A 17 -8.46 -0.32 2.73
C LEU A 17 -7.92 -0.33 4.16
N PHE A 18 -8.26 -1.32 4.98
CA PHE A 18 -7.74 -1.45 6.34
C PHE A 18 -6.22 -1.73 6.35
N LEU A 19 -5.76 -2.69 5.54
CA LEU A 19 -4.35 -3.04 5.44
C LEU A 19 -3.50 -1.92 4.86
N HIS A 20 -4.06 -1.19 3.90
CA HIS A 20 -3.52 0.08 3.49
C HIS A 20 -3.63 1.02 4.68
N LEU A 21 -4.75 1.75 4.85
CA LEU A 21 -4.93 2.92 5.73
C LEU A 21 -4.41 2.79 7.16
N ILE A 22 -4.47 1.60 7.77
CA ILE A 22 -4.10 1.40 9.18
C ILE A 22 -2.79 0.63 9.34
N VAL A 23 -2.65 -0.52 8.68
CA VAL A 23 -1.49 -1.41 8.94
C VAL A 23 -0.21 -0.83 8.35
N LEU A 24 -0.27 -0.35 7.12
CA LEU A 24 0.90 0.16 6.43
C LEU A 24 1.30 1.57 6.92
N THR A 25 0.36 2.41 7.37
CA THR A 25 0.70 3.65 8.11
C THR A 25 1.34 3.37 9.46
N ALA A 26 0.81 2.43 10.25
CA ALA A 26 1.42 2.05 11.52
C ALA A 26 2.84 1.50 11.33
N ALA A 27 3.07 0.72 10.26
CA ALA A 27 4.40 0.22 9.91
C ALA A 27 5.37 1.36 9.55
N ILE A 28 4.92 2.37 8.80
CA ILE A 28 5.71 3.57 8.48
C ILE A 28 6.08 4.31 9.77
N VAL A 29 5.13 4.56 10.65
CA VAL A 29 5.39 5.24 11.94
C VAL A 29 6.36 4.45 12.80
N ALA A 30 6.20 3.12 12.88
CA ALA A 30 7.12 2.25 13.62
C ALA A 30 8.56 2.31 13.09
N CYS A 31 8.74 2.47 11.78
CA CYS A 31 10.07 2.65 11.18
C CYS A 31 10.75 3.93 11.70
N PHE A 32 10.00 5.01 11.91
CA PHE A 32 10.55 6.26 12.47
C PHE A 32 10.78 6.20 13.99
N LEU A 33 10.04 5.36 14.72
CA LEU A 33 10.25 5.15 16.16
C LEU A 33 11.53 4.37 16.47
N GLY A 34 11.99 3.51 15.55
CA GLY A 34 13.22 2.73 15.72
C GLY A 34 14.52 3.53 15.71
N ALA A 35 14.48 4.83 15.36
CA ALA A 35 15.59 5.79 15.43
C ALA A 35 16.93 5.35 14.76
N THR A 36 16.90 4.38 13.86
CA THR A 36 18.07 3.98 13.05
C THR A 36 17.97 4.58 11.65
N LEU A 37 19.11 4.96 11.08
CA LEU A 37 19.17 5.55 9.74
C LEU A 37 18.55 4.62 8.68
N GLY A 38 18.80 3.31 8.78
CA GLY A 38 18.26 2.31 7.86
C GLY A 38 16.73 2.22 7.90
N LEU A 39 16.13 2.22 9.10
CA LEU A 39 14.67 2.21 9.24
C LEU A 39 14.05 3.54 8.80
N ALA A 40 14.72 4.67 9.02
CA ALA A 40 14.25 5.97 8.55
C ALA A 40 14.18 6.05 7.01
N VAL A 41 15.20 5.55 6.31
CA VAL A 41 15.21 5.48 4.83
C VAL A 41 14.12 4.54 4.32
N LEU A 42 13.95 3.38 4.96
CA LEU A 42 12.89 2.44 4.63
C LEU A 42 11.50 3.07 4.84
N GLY A 43 11.28 3.75 5.98
CA GLY A 43 10.03 4.45 6.29
C GLY A 43 9.69 5.54 5.28
N LEU A 44 10.68 6.32 4.84
CA LEU A 44 10.53 7.31 3.76
C LEU A 44 10.09 6.67 2.44
N PHE A 45 10.73 5.56 2.05
CA PHE A 45 10.36 4.83 0.84
C PHE A 45 8.93 4.27 0.92
N LEU A 46 8.56 3.64 2.04
CA LEU A 46 7.19 3.15 2.25
C LEU A 46 6.17 4.29 2.25
N ALA A 47 6.50 5.46 2.79
CA ALA A 47 5.63 6.63 2.76
C ALA A 47 5.41 7.15 1.33
N LEU A 48 6.41 7.11 0.46
CA LEU A 48 6.24 7.48 -0.95
C LEU A 48 5.31 6.50 -1.67
N VAL A 49 5.53 5.20 -1.51
CA VAL A 49 4.68 4.14 -2.10
C VAL A 49 3.24 4.27 -1.59
N TRP A 50 3.07 4.59 -0.32
CA TRP A 50 1.77 4.88 0.29
C TRP A 50 1.00 5.98 -0.43
N PHE A 51 1.64 7.14 -0.67
CA PHE A 51 1.01 8.26 -1.37
C PHE A 51 0.63 7.90 -2.81
N VAL A 52 1.45 7.12 -3.50
CA VAL A 52 1.15 6.66 -4.88
C VAL A 52 -0.08 5.75 -4.89
N ILE A 53 -0.20 4.82 -3.95
CA ILE A 53 -1.38 3.95 -3.84
C ILE A 53 -2.63 4.78 -3.48
N CYS A 54 -2.49 5.79 -2.60
CA CYS A 54 -3.56 6.76 -2.31
C CYS A 54 -4.04 7.49 -3.58
N ALA A 55 -3.12 7.93 -4.44
CA ALA A 55 -3.44 8.59 -5.70
C ALA A 55 -4.07 7.63 -6.73
N GLY A 56 -3.70 6.34 -6.71
CA GLY A 56 -4.26 5.30 -7.58
C GLY A 56 -5.74 5.00 -7.35
N TYR A 57 -6.31 5.41 -6.20
CA TYR A 57 -7.76 5.33 -5.96
C TYR A 57 -8.57 6.41 -6.72
N VAL A 58 -7.91 7.41 -7.34
CA VAL A 58 -8.58 8.35 -8.25
C VAL A 58 -8.99 7.58 -9.50
N LYS A 59 -10.24 7.13 -9.45
CA LYS A 59 -10.98 6.47 -10.52
C LYS A 59 -10.77 7.25 -11.83
N LEU A 60 -10.05 6.64 -12.79
CA LEU A 60 -10.13 7.03 -14.19
C LEU A 60 -11.61 6.90 -14.57
N GLU A 61 -12.22 8.01 -15.00
CA GLU A 61 -13.59 8.00 -15.50
C GLU A 61 -13.70 6.91 -16.57
N PRO A 62 -14.65 5.96 -16.45
CA PRO A 62 -14.94 5.07 -17.56
C PRO A 62 -15.68 5.92 -18.59
N ASN A 63 -14.93 6.45 -19.55
CA ASN A 63 -15.48 7.08 -20.73
C ASN A 63 -15.94 6.03 -21.75
#